data_AF-A0AAW6D3G9-F1
#
_entry.id   AF-A0AAW6D3G9-F1
#
_cell.length_a   1.000
_cell.length_b   1.000
_cell.length_c   1.000
_cell.angle_alpha   90.00
_cell.angle_beta   90.00
_cell.angle_gamma   90.00
#
_symmetry.space_group_name_H-M   'P 1'
#
loop_
_entity.id
_entity.type
_entity.pdbx_description
1 polymer ?
#
loop_
_entity_poly.entity_id
_entity_poly.type
_entity_poly.pdbx_seq_one_letter_code
_entity_poly.pdbx_strand_id
1 'polypeptide(L)'
;MFKRLGNSFKYAARGIWFCICHEMNMRIHIVATMCVLYLSQFYNFTKEQFILLIITCVTVISAEMMNTAIEVVIDKVSPGYSALAKVGKDVAAGAVFVTAVAAVIIGVILFWDIEKFKIIFEFFTGDIWNLAMLTAFACLSYLFIAKGKKRNIKGKMKNE
;
A
#
# COMPACT_ATOMS: atom_id res chain seq x y z
N MET A 1 0.93 24.47 -22.61
CA MET A 1 1.81 23.55 -21.85
C MET A 1 1.31 23.31 -20.42
N PHE A 2 1.19 24.34 -19.59
CA PHE A 2 0.75 24.22 -18.19
C PHE A 2 -0.63 23.55 -17.98
N LYS A 3 -1.63 23.82 -18.82
CA LYS A 3 -2.94 23.12 -18.78
C LYS A 3 -2.84 21.60 -19.04
N ARG A 4 -1.93 21.17 -19.92
CA ARG A 4 -1.71 19.72 -20.21
C ARG A 4 -1.00 19.02 -19.05
N LEU A 5 -0.06 19.72 -18.42
CA LEU A 5 0.66 19.20 -17.26
C LEU A 5 -0.29 19.05 -16.04
N GLY A 6 -1.10 20.07 -15.75
CA GLY A 6 -2.11 20.00 -14.68
C GLY A 6 -3.13 18.87 -14.88
N ASN A 7 -3.57 18.62 -16.13
CA ASN A 7 -4.46 17.50 -16.43
C ASN A 7 -3.79 16.13 -16.20
N SER A 8 -2.48 16.00 -16.46
CA SER A 8 -1.75 14.75 -16.24
C SER A 8 -1.66 14.39 -14.75
N PHE A 9 -1.36 15.37 -13.90
CA PHE A 9 -1.40 15.19 -12.44
C PHE A 9 -2.80 14.82 -11.94
N LYS A 10 -3.85 15.45 -12.49
CA LYS A 10 -5.24 15.09 -12.17
C LYS A 10 -5.54 13.63 -12.55
N TYR A 11 -5.01 13.14 -13.66
CA TYR A 11 -5.20 11.76 -14.09
C TYR A 11 -4.47 10.77 -13.18
N ALA A 12 -3.21 11.05 -12.83
CA ALA A 12 -2.45 10.25 -11.88
C ALA A 12 -3.14 10.20 -10.49
N ALA A 13 -3.59 11.34 -9.98
CA ALA A 13 -4.30 11.42 -8.71
C ALA A 13 -5.61 10.60 -8.73
N ARG A 14 -6.36 10.61 -9.84
CA ARG A 14 -7.54 9.75 -10.00
C ARG A 14 -7.19 8.27 -9.99
N GLY A 15 -6.07 7.86 -10.59
CA GLY A 15 -5.59 6.48 -10.57
C GLY A 15 -5.22 6.00 -9.16
N ILE A 16 -4.49 6.82 -8.40
CA ILE A 16 -4.16 6.54 -6.99
C ILE A 16 -5.45 6.42 -6.16
N TRP A 17 -6.35 7.41 -6.28
CA TRP A 17 -7.62 7.40 -5.57
C TRP A 17 -8.49 6.17 -5.89
N PHE A 18 -8.51 5.75 -7.16
CA PHE A 18 -9.19 4.54 -7.59
C PHE A 18 -8.67 3.31 -6.85
N CYS A 19 -7.35 3.11 -6.81
CA CYS A 19 -6.74 1.96 -6.12
C CYS A 19 -7.04 1.98 -4.62
N ILE A 20 -6.92 3.13 -3.96
CA ILE A 20 -7.23 3.28 -2.53
C ILE A 20 -8.67 2.87 -2.22
N CYS A 21 -9.61 3.30 -3.05
CA CYS A 21 -11.04 3.05 -2.82
C CYS A 21 -11.46 1.60 -3.09
N HIS A 22 -10.81 0.90 -4.03
CA HIS A 22 -11.28 -0.40 -4.51
C HIS A 22 -10.42 -1.59 -4.08
N GLU A 23 -9.13 -1.38 -3.84
CA GLU A 23 -8.19 -2.47 -3.56
C GLU A 23 -7.83 -2.52 -2.08
N MET A 24 -8.08 -3.67 -1.44
CA MET A 24 -7.81 -3.86 -0.03
C MET A 24 -6.31 -3.89 0.28
N ASN A 25 -5.53 -4.56 -0.57
CA ASN A 25 -4.08 -4.64 -0.44
C ASN A 25 -3.45 -3.25 -0.53
N MET A 26 -3.92 -2.38 -1.44
CA MET A 26 -3.49 -0.97 -1.49
C MET A 26 -3.67 -0.25 -0.14
N ARG A 27 -4.81 -0.43 0.53
CA ARG A 27 -5.04 0.20 1.85
C ARG A 27 -4.14 -0.38 2.94
N ILE A 28 -3.90 -1.69 2.91
CA ILE A 28 -2.94 -2.36 3.82
C ILE A 28 -1.54 -1.79 3.61
N HIS A 29 -1.07 -1.68 2.37
CA HIS A 29 0.25 -1.13 2.06
C HIS A 29 0.40 0.34 2.48
N ILE A 30 -0.64 1.16 2.36
CA ILE A 30 -0.65 2.55 2.85
C ILE A 30 -0.52 2.58 4.38
N VAL A 31 -1.32 1.78 5.10
CA VAL A 31 -1.24 1.70 6.56
C VAL A 31 0.13 1.21 7.00
N ALA A 32 0.67 0.17 6.38
CA ALA A 32 2.01 -0.34 6.66
C ALA A 32 3.08 0.72 6.40
N THR A 33 2.99 1.45 5.29
CA THR A 33 3.91 2.56 4.96
C THR A 33 3.87 3.65 6.03
N MET A 34 2.68 4.07 6.47
CA MET A 34 2.54 5.05 7.55
C MET A 34 3.18 4.54 8.86
N CYS A 35 2.99 3.26 9.19
CA CYS A 35 3.57 2.66 10.39
C CYS A 35 5.11 2.68 10.33
N VAL A 36 5.72 2.21 9.24
CA VAL A 36 7.19 2.15 9.15
C VAL A 36 7.84 3.54 9.11
N LEU A 37 7.21 4.53 8.47
CA LEU A 37 7.70 5.91 8.46
C LEU A 37 7.57 6.58 9.84
N TYR A 38 6.54 6.23 10.61
CA TYR A 38 6.41 6.69 11.99
C TYR A 38 7.44 6.01 12.89
N LEU A 39 7.58 4.69 12.80
CA LEU A 39 8.56 3.92 13.58
C LEU A 39 9.99 4.34 13.25
N SER A 40 10.29 4.78 12.03
CA SER A 40 11.64 5.22 11.66
C SER A 40 12.11 6.42 12.48
N GLN A 41 11.21 7.20 13.10
CA GLN A 41 11.58 8.34 13.95
C GLN A 41 12.28 7.91 15.25
N PHE A 42 12.13 6.65 15.67
CA PHE A 42 12.81 6.09 16.84
C PHE A 42 14.24 5.61 16.51
N TYR A 43 14.56 5.51 15.22
CA TYR A 43 15.83 5.01 14.72
C TYR A 43 16.67 6.16 14.16
N ASN A 44 17.98 6.07 14.36
CA ASN A 44 18.94 7.04 13.82
C ASN A 44 19.41 6.61 12.44
N PHE A 45 18.48 6.51 11.48
CA PHE A 45 18.83 6.10 10.11
C PHE A 45 19.72 7.12 9.41
N THR A 46 20.70 6.62 8.65
CA THR A 46 21.43 7.44 7.70
C THR A 46 20.51 7.89 6.56
N LYS A 47 20.94 8.91 5.82
CA LYS A 47 20.16 9.41 4.67
C LYS A 47 19.89 8.31 3.65
N GLU A 48 20.89 7.45 3.41
CA GLU A 48 20.82 6.34 2.47
C GLU A 48 19.81 5.28 2.93
N GLN A 49 19.81 4.94 4.22
CA GLN A 49 18.85 4.00 4.80
C GLN A 49 17.40 4.52 4.72
N PHE A 50 17.20 5.82 5.00
CA PHE A 50 15.88 6.42 4.92
C PHE A 50 15.38 6.53 3.46
N ILE A 51 16.27 6.85 2.52
CA ILE A 51 15.95 6.81 1.08
C ILE A 51 15.57 5.39 0.65
N LEU A 52 16.31 4.38 1.08
CA LEU A 52 16.01 2.98 0.78
C LEU A 52 14.63 2.57 1.34
N LEU A 53 14.28 3.00 2.55
CA LEU A 53 12.97 2.77 3.14
C LEU A 53 11.84 3.39 2.30
N ILE A 54 12.01 4.64 1.86
CA ILE A 54 11.03 5.33 1.00
C ILE A 54 10.88 4.60 -0.34
N ILE A 55 11.99 4.29 -1.01
CA ILE A 55 11.97 3.58 -2.29
C ILE A 55 11.25 2.24 -2.13
N THR A 56 11.56 1.49 -1.08
CA THR A 56 10.94 0.20 -0.78
C THR A 56 9.41 0.32 -0.66
N CYS A 57 8.92 1.30 0.11
CA CYS A 57 7.48 1.52 0.27
C CYS A 57 6.82 1.93 -1.06
N VAL A 58 7.45 2.84 -1.81
CA VAL A 58 6.95 3.33 -3.10
C VAL A 58 6.93 2.20 -4.15
N THR A 59 7.91 1.31 -4.17
CA THR A 59 7.96 0.16 -5.07
C THR A 59 6.78 -0.79 -4.84
N VAL A 60 6.47 -1.12 -3.58
CA VAL A 60 5.33 -2.00 -3.25
C VAL A 60 4.00 -1.36 -3.68
N ILE A 61 3.81 -0.08 -3.38
CA ILE A 61 2.61 0.67 -3.79
C ILE A 61 2.49 0.72 -5.32
N SER A 62 3.61 0.96 -6.02
CA SER A 62 3.63 1.02 -7.48
C SER A 62 3.30 -0.34 -8.11
N ALA A 63 3.82 -1.44 -7.54
CA ALA A 63 3.52 -2.79 -7.99
C ALA A 63 2.03 -3.13 -7.82
N GLU A 64 1.43 -2.75 -6.69
CA GLU A 64 -0.01 -2.94 -6.44
C GLU A 64 -0.88 -2.16 -7.43
N MET A 65 -0.51 -0.91 -7.74
CA MET A 65 -1.18 -0.12 -8.77
C MET A 65 -1.04 -0.74 -10.17
N MET A 66 0.13 -1.28 -10.50
CA MET A 66 0.38 -1.98 -11.76
C MET A 66 -0.45 -3.26 -11.85
N ASN A 67 -0.53 -4.04 -10.76
CA ASN A 67 -1.39 -5.23 -10.67
C ASN A 67 -2.85 -4.87 -10.97
N THR A 68 -3.36 -3.84 -10.30
CA THR A 68 -4.72 -3.32 -10.51
C THR A 68 -4.96 -2.94 -11.97
N ALA A 69 -4.02 -2.22 -12.59
CA ALA A 69 -4.12 -1.82 -13.99
C ALA A 69 -4.16 -3.03 -14.94
N ILE A 70 -3.29 -4.03 -14.72
CA ILE A 70 -3.26 -5.27 -15.49
C ILE A 70 -4.58 -6.03 -15.35
N GLU A 71 -5.09 -6.18 -14.13
CA GLU A 71 -6.38 -6.84 -13.89
C GLU A 71 -7.52 -6.14 -14.63
N VAL A 72 -7.57 -4.80 -14.61
CA VAL A 72 -8.61 -4.02 -15.31
C VAL A 72 -8.56 -4.28 -16.82
N VAL A 73 -7.36 -4.33 -17.40
CA VAL A 73 -7.18 -4.64 -18.83
C VAL A 73 -7.62 -6.07 -19.13
N ILE A 74 -7.19 -7.05 -18.32
CA ILE A 74 -7.56 -8.46 -18.49
C ILE A 74 -9.08 -8.66 -18.36
N ASP A 75 -9.72 -8.04 -17.37
CA ASP A 75 -11.18 -8.08 -17.17
C ASP A 75 -11.94 -7.53 -18.38
N LYS A 76 -11.38 -6.51 -19.03
CA LYS A 76 -11.99 -5.89 -20.23
C LYS A 76 -11.84 -6.79 -21.46
N VAL A 77 -10.67 -7.39 -21.69
CA VAL A 77 -10.42 -8.19 -22.90
C VAL A 77 -10.90 -9.64 -22.77
N SER A 78 -11.06 -10.15 -21.55
CA SER A 78 -11.51 -11.52 -21.27
C SER A 78 -12.59 -11.52 -20.17
N PRO A 79 -13.84 -11.14 -20.50
CA PRO A 79 -14.93 -11.04 -19.52
C PRO A 79 -15.44 -12.42 -19.02
N GLY A 80 -15.11 -13.50 -19.75
CA GLY A 80 -15.37 -14.89 -19.37
C GLY A 80 -14.16 -15.56 -18.73
N TYR A 81 -14.30 -16.84 -18.38
CA TYR A 81 -13.16 -17.61 -17.91
C TYR A 81 -12.16 -17.87 -19.04
N SER A 82 -10.88 -17.62 -18.78
CA SER A 82 -9.77 -17.94 -19.67
C SER A 82 -8.56 -18.39 -18.84
N ALA A 83 -7.97 -19.52 -19.20
CA ALA A 83 -6.78 -20.03 -18.53
C ALA A 83 -5.60 -19.05 -18.64
N LEU A 84 -5.43 -18.40 -19.79
CA LEU A 84 -4.40 -17.38 -19.99
C LEU A 84 -4.66 -16.12 -19.16
N ALA A 85 -5.92 -15.68 -19.08
CA ALA A 85 -6.30 -14.55 -18.23
C ALA A 85 -6.02 -14.82 -16.75
N LYS A 86 -6.26 -16.05 -16.30
CA LYS A 86 -5.91 -16.48 -14.94
C LYS A 86 -4.40 -16.38 -14.72
N VAL A 87 -3.59 -16.98 -15.60
CA VAL A 87 -2.12 -16.92 -15.48
C VAL A 87 -1.61 -15.47 -15.45
N GLY A 88 -2.13 -14.60 -16.31
CA GLY A 88 -1.74 -13.19 -16.34
C GLY A 88 -2.02 -12.46 -15.01
N LYS A 89 -3.19 -12.71 -14.40
CA LYS A 89 -3.53 -12.16 -13.09
C LYS A 89 -2.66 -12.76 -11.97
N ASP A 90 -2.43 -14.07 -12.00
CA ASP A 90 -1.61 -14.77 -11.01
C ASP A 90 -0.17 -14.24 -11.04
N VAL A 91 0.40 -13.98 -12.22
CA VAL A 91 1.74 -13.38 -12.39
C VAL A 91 1.78 -11.94 -11.87
N ALA A 92 0.76 -11.13 -12.17
CA ALA A 92 0.68 -9.75 -11.69
C ALA A 92 0.60 -9.69 -10.15
N ALA A 93 -0.21 -10.55 -9.53
CA ALA A 93 -0.26 -10.71 -8.08
C ALA A 93 1.07 -11.23 -7.50
N GLY A 94 1.72 -12.15 -8.21
CA GLY A 94 3.06 -12.65 -7.86
C GLY A 94 4.11 -11.56 -7.83
N ALA A 95 4.07 -10.59 -8.76
CA ALA A 95 4.98 -9.45 -8.76
C ALA A 95 4.80 -8.58 -7.51
N VAL A 96 3.56 -8.30 -7.09
CA VAL A 96 3.29 -7.59 -5.83
C VAL A 96 3.86 -8.38 -4.66
N PHE A 97 3.61 -9.70 -4.60
CA PHE A 97 4.10 -10.56 -3.53
C PHE A 97 5.63 -10.51 -3.40
N VAL A 98 6.36 -10.60 -4.50
CA VAL A 98 7.84 -10.49 -4.50
C VAL A 98 8.30 -9.15 -3.93
N THR A 99 7.67 -8.04 -4.34
CA THR A 99 8.03 -6.72 -3.78
C THR A 99 7.70 -6.60 -2.30
N ALA A 100 6.58 -7.19 -1.84
CA ALA A 100 6.20 -7.20 -0.43
C ALA A 100 7.19 -8.03 0.41
N VAL A 101 7.63 -9.20 -0.07
CA VAL A 101 8.65 -10.02 0.61
C VAL A 101 9.98 -9.25 0.70
N ALA A 102 10.42 -8.62 -0.38
CA ALA A 102 11.62 -7.78 -0.36
C ALA A 102 11.49 -6.64 0.65
N ALA A 103 10.33 -5.99 0.73
CA ALA A 103 10.06 -4.92 1.68
C ALA A 103 10.11 -5.40 3.14
N VAL A 104 9.60 -6.60 3.43
CA VAL A 104 9.70 -7.22 4.76
C VAL A 104 11.17 -7.48 5.12
N ILE A 105 11.95 -8.05 4.20
CA ILE A 105 13.38 -8.34 4.45
C ILE A 105 14.15 -7.04 4.73
N ILE A 106 13.97 -6.01 3.89
CA ILE A 106 14.60 -4.70 4.10
C ILE A 106 14.14 -4.08 5.42
N GLY A 107 12.84 -4.17 5.74
CA GLY A 107 12.29 -3.71 7.01
C GLY A 107 12.93 -4.41 8.21
N VAL A 108 13.09 -5.74 8.18
CA VAL A 108 13.81 -6.46 9.24
C VAL A 108 15.24 -5.97 9.36
N ILE A 109 15.97 -5.84 8.25
CA ILE A 109 17.37 -5.37 8.27
C ILE A 109 17.49 -3.97 8.88
N LEU A 110 16.59 -3.04 8.53
CA LEU A 110 16.63 -1.67 9.02
C LEU A 110 16.17 -1.55 10.48
N PHE A 111 15.16 -2.30 10.90
CA PHE A 111 14.51 -2.11 12.19
C PHE A 111 14.98 -3.09 13.29
N TRP A 112 15.87 -4.04 12.99
CA TRP A 112 16.33 -5.03 13.98
C TRP A 112 17.27 -4.44 15.03
N ASP A 113 16.69 -3.88 16.09
CA ASP A 113 17.40 -3.34 17.24
C ASP A 113 16.58 -3.55 18.53
N ILE A 114 17.11 -4.38 19.44
CA ILE A 114 16.45 -4.78 20.69
C ILE A 114 16.26 -3.59 21.65
N GLU A 115 17.21 -2.66 21.68
CA GLU A 115 17.13 -1.49 22.55
C GLU A 115 16.03 -0.55 22.06
N LYS A 116 15.97 -0.33 20.74
CA LYS A 116 14.90 0.47 20.13
C LYS A 116 13.53 -0.17 20.32
N PHE A 117 13.41 -1.50 20.22
CA PHE A 117 12.14 -2.18 20.50
C PHE A 117 11.65 -1.93 21.93
N LYS A 118 12.54 -1.94 22.93
CA LYS A 118 12.19 -1.61 24.32
C LYS A 118 11.72 -0.17 24.45
N ILE A 119 12.45 0.79 23.86
CA ILE A 119 12.08 2.21 23.89
C ILE A 119 10.69 2.44 23.26
N ILE A 120 10.43 1.80 22.11
CA ILE A 120 9.13 1.91 21.44
C ILE A 120 8.01 1.30 22.31
N PHE A 121 8.26 0.14 22.90
CA PHE A 121 7.31 -0.51 23.80
C PHE A 121 6.99 0.40 25.00
N GLU A 122 8.01 0.87 25.71
CA GLU A 122 7.87 1.78 26.85
C GLU A 122 7.18 3.09 26.46
N PHE A 123 7.47 3.64 25.28
CA PHE A 123 6.79 4.84 24.77
C PHE A 123 5.28 4.63 24.64
N PHE A 124 4.84 3.49 24.07
CA PHE A 124 3.42 3.23 23.87
C PHE A 124 2.69 2.76 25.13
N THR A 125 3.37 2.06 26.06
CA THR A 125 2.74 1.55 27.29
C THR A 125 2.92 2.46 28.51
N GLY A 126 3.88 3.38 28.48
CA GLY A 126 4.25 4.22 29.61
C GLY A 126 3.31 5.40 29.87
N ASP A 127 2.55 5.83 28.86
CA ASP A 127 1.55 6.90 28.98
C ASP A 127 0.20 6.43 28.43
N ILE A 128 -0.87 6.65 29.20
CA ILE A 128 -2.24 6.32 28.81
C ILE A 128 -2.66 7.02 27.52
N TRP A 129 -2.14 8.22 27.23
CA TRP A 129 -2.43 8.95 26.00
C TRP A 129 -1.77 8.33 24.78
N ASN A 130 -0.55 7.82 24.90
CA ASN A 130 0.13 7.10 23.82
C ASN A 130 -0.58 5.78 23.52
N LEU A 131 -1.02 5.07 24.57
CA LEU A 131 -1.83 3.86 24.42
C LEU A 131 -3.18 4.16 23.77
N ALA A 132 -3.87 5.21 24.21
CA ALA A 132 -5.12 5.67 23.61
C ALA A 132 -4.94 6.06 22.13
N MET A 133 -3.86 6.75 21.79
CA MET A 133 -3.52 7.10 20.40
C MET A 133 -3.25 5.86 19.55
N LEU A 134 -2.51 4.87 20.07
CA LEU A 134 -2.23 3.62 19.37
C LEU A 134 -3.51 2.83 19.09
N THR A 135 -4.39 2.72 20.09
CA THR A 135 -5.69 2.05 19.93
C THR A 135 -6.60 2.78 18.94
N ALA A 136 -6.65 4.11 19.00
CA ALA A 136 -7.39 4.93 18.04
C ALA A 136 -6.85 4.74 16.61
N PHE A 137 -5.53 4.76 16.43
CA PHE A 137 -4.89 4.51 15.14
C PHE A 137 -5.20 3.10 14.60
N ALA A 138 -5.16 2.07 15.45
CA ALA A 138 -5.51 0.71 15.07
C ALA A 138 -6.99 0.60 14.63
N CYS A 139 -7.91 1.21 15.39
CA CYS A 139 -9.33 1.27 15.04
C CYS A 139 -9.56 2.00 13.70
N LEU A 140 -8.94 3.18 13.52
CA LEU A 140 -9.05 3.94 12.28
C LEU A 140 -8.46 3.19 11.08
N SER A 141 -7.32 2.53 11.27
CA SER A 141 -6.68 1.70 10.24
C SER A 141 -7.57 0.52 9.85
N TYR A 142 -8.15 -0.17 10.84
CA TYR A 142 -9.10 -1.25 10.58
C TYR A 142 -10.33 -0.75 9.80
N LEU A 143 -10.93 0.37 10.23
CA LEU A 143 -12.07 0.97 9.55
C LEU A 143 -11.72 1.39 8.11
N PHE A 144 -10.55 1.97 7.90
CA PHE A 144 -10.05 2.35 6.58
C PHE A 144 -9.88 1.13 5.67
N ILE A 145 -9.22 0.08 6.15
CA ILE A 145 -9.01 -1.16 5.40
C ILE A 145 -10.34 -1.84 5.08
N ALA A 146 -11.26 -1.93 6.04
CA ALA A 146 -12.54 -2.63 5.91
C ALA A 146 -13.56 -1.89 5.03
N LYS A 147 -13.59 -0.55 5.02
CA LYS A 147 -14.57 0.27 4.27
C LYS A 147 -14.32 0.37 2.76
N GLY A 148 -13.44 -0.44 2.19
CA GLY A 148 -13.21 -0.47 0.74
C GLY A 148 -14.47 -0.79 -0.04
N LYS A 149 -14.67 -0.12 -1.17
CA LYS A 149 -15.73 -0.47 -2.11
C LYS A 149 -15.29 -1.73 -2.87
N LYS A 150 -16.09 -2.80 -2.82
CA LYS A 150 -15.86 -3.94 -3.73
C LYS A 150 -15.85 -3.44 -5.18
N ARG A 151 -14.89 -3.93 -5.96
CA ARG A 151 -14.73 -3.64 -7.38
C ARG A 151 -15.93 -4.15 -8.17
N ASN A 152 -17.01 -3.37 -8.20
CA ASN A 152 -18.24 -3.69 -8.92
C ASN A 152 -18.17 -3.16 -10.37
N ILE A 153 -17.17 -3.62 -11.14
CA ILE A 153 -16.97 -3.21 -12.54
C ILE A 153 -18.13 -3.73 -13.42
N LYS A 154 -18.66 -4.92 -13.12
CA LYS A 154 -19.76 -5.55 -13.86
C LYS A 154 -21.06 -4.74 -13.86
N GLY A 155 -21.31 -3.92 -12.84
CA GLY A 155 -22.53 -3.10 -12.74
C GLY A 155 -22.48 -1.77 -13.49
N LYS A 156 -21.28 -1.24 -13.79
CA LYS A 156 -21.13 0.09 -14.42
C LYS A 156 -20.94 0.05 -15.94
N MET A 157 -20.31 -0.99 -16.49
CA MET A 157 -20.17 -1.13 -17.95
C MET A 157 -21.42 -1.69 -18.64
N LYS A 158 -22.52 -1.92 -17.90
CA LYS A 158 -23.82 -2.27 -18.50
C LYS A 158 -24.64 -1.03 -18.93
N ASN A 159 -24.14 0.16 -18.59
CA ASN A 159 -24.82 1.45 -18.80
C ASN A 159 -24.00 2.44 -19.66
N GLU A 160 -22.91 1.98 -20.30
CA GLU A 160 -22.18 2.68 -21.38
C GLU A 160 -22.21 1.81 -22.63
#